data_AF-A0A8C4YQK8-F1
#
_entry.id   AF-A0A8C4YQK8-F1
#
_cell.length_a   1.000
_cell.length_b   1.000
_cell.length_c   1.000
_cell.angle_alpha   90.00
_cell.angle_beta   90.00
_cell.angle_gamma   90.00
#
_symmetry.space_group_name_H-M   'P 1'
#
loop_
_entity.id
_entity.type
_entity.pdbx_description
1 polymer ?
#
loop_
_entity_poly.entity_id
_entity_poly.type
_entity_poly.pdbx_seq_one_letter_code
_entity_poly.pdbx_strand_id
1 'polypeptide(L)'
;MKKMPIDKAEWEGYFDESGHLVKSRDFISSNILDRGLDPAVRSEAWKFLTGYYSWRSSHDERLTVDSVRRKSYQALCNMYDKIQPLLETEHRDFMQVRSFIKYQQGFHEMLLLFQLLVEKEHEVYWLFQFFLQKTEHSCVVNIGVGKNLIMLKAVIAFMDPIFAKHLEGKSRVVQSLFPWFCLFFQQVFKSFDDVWRLWEVFLMGMPCRNFQVIVAYTMLQSVRDQILHENMDGDDILMVSQPARSLVLASDLFPSLTFVKRSHFNVPSYNF
;
A
#
# COMPACT_ATOMS: atom_id res chain seq x y z
N MET A 1 22.88 4.47 15.08
CA MET A 1 23.01 3.11 14.50
C MET A 1 21.68 2.77 13.85
N LYS A 2 21.69 2.32 12.58
CA LYS A 2 20.47 1.84 11.89
C LYS A 2 20.02 0.56 12.60
N LYS A 3 18.80 0.51 13.11
CA LYS A 3 18.27 -0.69 13.77
C LYS A 3 18.04 -1.77 12.70
N MET A 4 18.42 -3.00 13.00
CA MET A 4 18.23 -4.13 12.07
C MET A 4 16.74 -4.46 11.93
N PRO A 5 16.28 -4.93 10.76
CA PRO A 5 14.90 -5.38 10.59
C PRO A 5 14.55 -6.51 11.55
N ILE A 6 13.26 -6.77 11.72
CA ILE A 6 12.78 -7.92 12.51
C ILE A 6 13.07 -9.18 11.70
N ASP A 7 13.98 -10.00 12.21
CA ASP A 7 14.35 -11.27 11.61
C ASP A 7 13.40 -12.40 12.06
N LYS A 8 13.63 -13.58 11.50
CA LYS A 8 12.80 -14.76 11.77
C LYS A 8 12.81 -15.18 13.25
N ALA A 9 13.96 -15.12 13.91
CA ALA A 9 14.08 -15.54 15.29
C ALA A 9 13.31 -14.60 16.24
N GLU A 10 13.40 -13.29 16.01
CA GLU A 10 12.63 -12.31 16.78
C GLU A 10 11.12 -12.44 16.51
N TRP A 11 10.73 -12.63 15.24
CA TRP A 11 9.33 -12.81 14.87
C TRP A 11 8.71 -14.05 15.53
N GLU A 12 9.40 -15.19 15.47
CA GLU A 12 8.96 -16.43 16.14
C GLU A 12 8.86 -16.24 17.66
N GLY A 13 9.75 -15.44 18.25
CA GLY A 13 9.70 -15.06 19.66
C GLY A 13 8.49 -14.21 20.08
N TYR A 14 7.67 -13.73 19.14
CA TYR A 14 6.40 -13.07 19.46
C TYR A 14 5.26 -14.04 19.72
N PHE A 15 5.45 -15.33 19.47
CA PHE A 15 4.42 -16.36 19.65
C PHE A 15 4.70 -17.25 20.86
N ASP A 16 3.64 -17.74 21.52
CA ASP A 16 3.73 -18.82 22.49
C ASP A 16 3.69 -20.20 21.81
N GLU A 17 3.77 -21.27 22.61
CA GLU A 17 3.74 -22.66 22.14
C GLU A 17 2.46 -23.02 21.37
N SER A 18 1.35 -22.32 21.63
CA SER A 18 0.07 -22.51 20.93
C SER A 18 -0.06 -21.63 19.68
N GLY A 19 0.92 -20.76 19.44
CA GLY A 19 0.95 -19.83 18.31
C GLY A 19 0.12 -18.56 18.52
N HIS A 20 -0.25 -18.21 19.76
CA HIS A 20 -0.84 -16.90 20.05
C HIS A 20 0.26 -15.85 20.23
N LEU A 21 -0.05 -14.60 19.88
CA LEU A 21 0.88 -13.50 20.08
C LEU A 21 0.97 -13.14 21.57
N VAL A 22 2.17 -13.21 22.14
CA VAL A 22 2.44 -12.83 23.54
C VAL A 22 2.67 -11.32 23.71
N LYS A 23 2.94 -10.63 22.61
CA LYS A 23 3.11 -9.16 22.57
C LYS A 23 1.85 -8.51 22.01
N SER A 24 1.57 -7.30 22.48
CA SER A 24 0.44 -6.52 21.95
C SER A 24 0.67 -6.17 20.49
N ARG A 25 -0.43 -6.02 19.74
CA ARG A 25 -0.41 -5.51 18.36
C ARG A 25 0.38 -4.21 18.27
N ASP A 26 0.16 -3.28 19.19
CA ASP A 26 0.83 -1.96 19.16
C ASP A 26 2.35 -2.07 19.32
N PHE A 27 2.83 -2.99 20.16
CA PHE A 27 4.26 -3.24 20.32
C PHE A 27 4.87 -3.77 19.01
N ILE A 28 4.27 -4.81 18.43
CA ILE A 28 4.74 -5.42 17.18
C ILE A 28 4.67 -4.40 16.04
N SER A 29 3.56 -3.66 15.94
CA SER A 29 3.38 -2.60 14.95
C SER A 29 4.44 -1.50 15.09
N SER A 30 4.76 -1.07 16.32
CA SER A 30 5.81 -0.09 16.56
C SER A 30 7.18 -0.58 16.08
N ASN A 31 7.53 -1.85 16.36
CA ASN A 31 8.79 -2.43 15.89
C ASN A 31 8.85 -2.52 14.36
N ILE A 32 7.78 -2.96 13.70
CA ILE A 32 7.70 -3.02 12.23
C ILE A 32 7.85 -1.61 11.64
N LEU A 33 7.19 -0.61 12.23
CA LEU A 33 7.28 0.78 11.79
C LEU A 33 8.66 1.40 12.01
N ASP A 34 9.40 0.98 13.03
CA ASP A 34 10.72 1.52 13.34
C ASP A 34 11.85 0.82 12.55
N ARG A 35 11.71 -0.50 12.35
CA ARG A 35 12.81 -1.36 11.91
C ARG A 35 12.55 -2.02 10.55
N GLY A 36 11.29 -2.17 10.16
CA GLY A 36 10.89 -2.98 9.01
C GLY A 36 10.99 -4.48 9.27
N LEU A 37 10.59 -5.26 8.27
CA LEU A 37 10.62 -6.73 8.28
C LEU A 37 11.76 -7.25 7.41
N ASP A 38 12.41 -8.31 7.87
CA ASP A 38 13.32 -9.09 7.04
C ASP A 38 12.53 -9.82 5.93
N PRO A 39 13.07 -9.99 4.70
CA PRO A 39 12.39 -10.70 3.63
C PRO A 39 11.87 -12.09 4.02
N ALA A 40 12.58 -12.82 4.90
CA ALA A 40 12.16 -14.15 5.36
C ALA A 40 10.89 -14.14 6.24
N VAL A 41 10.54 -12.99 6.82
CA VAL A 41 9.39 -12.82 7.73
C VAL A 41 8.18 -12.23 7.01
N ARG A 42 8.42 -11.47 5.94
CA ARG A 42 7.42 -10.60 5.32
C ARG A 42 6.16 -11.36 4.90
N SER A 43 6.31 -12.54 4.31
CA SER A 43 5.19 -13.36 3.82
C SER A 43 4.22 -13.76 4.93
N GLU A 44 4.73 -14.11 6.12
CA GLU A 44 3.91 -14.47 7.27
C GLU A 44 3.34 -13.22 7.95
N ALA A 45 4.17 -12.22 8.23
CA ALA A 45 3.75 -11.00 8.91
C ALA A 45 2.64 -10.27 8.12
N TRP A 46 2.73 -10.23 6.78
CA TRP A 46 1.71 -9.61 5.94
C TRP A 46 0.34 -10.26 6.07
N LYS A 47 0.27 -11.55 6.40
CA LYS A 47 -1.02 -12.20 6.68
C LYS A 47 -1.69 -11.58 7.91
N PHE A 48 -0.94 -11.19 8.94
CA PHE A 48 -1.49 -10.45 10.08
C PHE A 48 -1.79 -8.98 9.75
N LEU A 49 -0.91 -8.30 9.02
CA LEU A 49 -1.07 -6.88 8.67
C LEU A 49 -2.33 -6.63 7.84
N THR A 50 -2.58 -7.48 6.84
CA THR A 50 -3.75 -7.39 5.96
C THR A 50 -5.04 -7.84 6.63
N GLY A 51 -4.95 -8.65 7.69
CA GLY A 51 -6.12 -9.28 8.33
C GLY A 51 -6.48 -10.64 7.74
N TYR A 52 -5.63 -11.22 6.88
CA TYR A 52 -5.71 -12.63 6.51
C TYR A 52 -5.70 -13.50 7.76
N TYR A 53 -4.80 -13.25 8.72
CA TYR A 53 -4.85 -13.83 10.06
C TYR A 53 -5.39 -12.82 11.07
N SER A 54 -6.17 -13.31 12.02
CA SER A 54 -6.51 -12.56 13.22
C SER A 54 -5.29 -12.46 14.13
N TRP A 55 -5.05 -11.27 14.68
CA TRP A 55 -4.02 -11.05 15.73
C TRP A 55 -4.26 -11.86 17.00
N ARG A 56 -5.48 -12.40 17.18
CA ARG A 56 -5.86 -13.23 18.31
C ARG A 56 -5.86 -14.73 17.99
N SER A 57 -5.48 -15.11 16.78
CA SER A 57 -5.56 -16.52 16.36
C SER A 57 -4.45 -17.39 16.93
N SER A 58 -4.76 -18.67 17.17
CA SER A 58 -3.77 -19.72 17.45
C SER A 58 -3.15 -20.27 16.16
N HIS A 59 -2.12 -21.12 16.27
CA HIS A 59 -1.55 -21.81 15.11
C HIS A 59 -2.60 -22.71 14.41
N ASP A 60 -3.34 -23.51 15.17
CA ASP A 60 -4.35 -24.44 14.63
C ASP A 60 -5.51 -23.72 13.94
N GLU A 61 -5.93 -22.57 14.47
CA GLU A 61 -6.93 -21.72 13.82
C GLU A 61 -6.41 -21.18 12.49
N ARG A 62 -5.14 -20.78 12.41
CA ARG A 62 -4.51 -20.33 11.15
C ARG A 62 -4.42 -21.47 10.13
N LEU A 63 -4.08 -22.69 10.54
CA LEU A 63 -4.10 -23.86 9.65
C LEU A 63 -5.51 -24.16 9.10
N THR A 64 -6.54 -24.02 9.95
CA THR A 64 -7.93 -24.17 9.55
C THR A 64 -8.33 -23.10 8.52
N VAL A 65 -7.98 -21.85 8.79
CA VAL A 65 -8.21 -20.72 7.89
C VAL A 65 -7.54 -20.94 6.53
N ASP A 66 -6.29 -21.40 6.50
CA ASP A 66 -5.55 -21.70 5.27
C ASP A 66 -6.24 -22.81 4.46
N SER A 67 -6.67 -23.88 5.15
CA SER A 67 -7.38 -25.01 4.55
C SER A 67 -8.71 -24.59 3.91
N VAL A 68 -9.51 -23.79 4.63
CA VAL A 68 -10.79 -23.25 4.12
C VAL A 68 -10.55 -22.37 2.89
N ARG A 69 -9.61 -21.43 2.97
CA ARG A 69 -9.31 -20.50 1.88
C ARG A 69 -8.79 -21.21 0.63
N ARG A 70 -7.95 -22.23 0.79
CA ARG A 70 -7.48 -23.06 -0.33
C ARG A 70 -8.64 -23.75 -1.04
N LYS A 71 -9.56 -24.38 -0.29
CA LYS A 71 -10.75 -25.04 -0.85
C LYS A 71 -11.66 -24.03 -1.56
N SER A 72 -11.89 -22.87 -0.96
CA SER A 72 -12.69 -21.80 -1.55
C SER A 72 -12.08 -21.28 -2.86
N TYR A 73 -10.76 -21.07 -2.90
CA TYR A 73 -10.05 -20.67 -4.12
C TYR A 73 -10.20 -21.73 -5.23
N GLN A 74 -9.99 -23.01 -4.89
CA GLN A 74 -10.16 -24.09 -5.87
C GLN A 74 -11.59 -24.17 -6.42
N ALA A 75 -12.60 -23.96 -5.57
CA ALA A 75 -13.98 -23.89 -6.02
C ALA A 75 -14.24 -22.70 -6.97
N LEU A 76 -13.63 -21.54 -6.72
CA LEU A 76 -13.69 -20.38 -7.62
C LEU A 76 -13.04 -20.67 -8.98
N CYS A 77 -11.86 -21.28 -9.00
CA CYS A 77 -11.20 -21.69 -10.25
C CYS A 77 -12.09 -22.66 -11.06
N ASN A 78 -12.59 -23.71 -10.41
CA ASN A 78 -13.49 -24.68 -11.06
C ASN A 78 -14.78 -24.03 -11.61
N MET A 79 -15.29 -23.00 -10.93
CA MET A 79 -16.44 -22.23 -11.41
C MET A 79 -16.07 -21.39 -12.63
N TYR A 80 -14.93 -20.69 -12.58
CA TYR A 80 -14.42 -19.88 -13.68
C TYR A 80 -14.21 -20.72 -14.95
N ASP A 81 -13.58 -21.89 -14.83
CA ASP A 81 -13.33 -22.80 -15.96
C ASP A 81 -14.62 -23.26 -16.66
N LYS A 82 -15.72 -23.40 -15.89
CA LYS A 82 -17.04 -23.76 -16.43
C LYS A 82 -17.75 -22.59 -17.11
N ILE A 83 -17.58 -21.38 -16.58
CA ILE A 83 -18.23 -20.16 -17.07
C ILE A 83 -17.48 -19.59 -18.29
N GLN A 84 -16.16 -19.74 -18.34
CA GLN A 84 -15.32 -19.16 -19.40
C GLN A 84 -15.81 -19.48 -20.82
N PRO A 85 -16.13 -20.74 -21.19
CA PRO A 85 -16.64 -21.04 -22.53
C PRO A 85 -17.97 -20.33 -22.85
N LEU A 86 -18.83 -20.13 -21.85
CA LEU A 86 -20.11 -19.44 -22.02
C LEU A 86 -19.90 -17.95 -22.29
N LEU A 87 -18.96 -17.33 -21.56
CA LEU A 87 -18.59 -15.94 -21.74
C LEU A 87 -17.95 -15.69 -23.12
N GLU A 88 -17.13 -16.62 -23.60
CA GLU A 88 -16.49 -16.56 -24.92
C GLU A 88 -17.48 -16.78 -26.08
N THR A 89 -18.57 -17.53 -25.85
CA THR A 89 -19.59 -17.84 -26.86
C THR A 89 -20.62 -16.71 -27.05
N GLU A 90 -21.09 -16.10 -25.95
CA GLU A 90 -22.10 -15.02 -26.00
C GLU A 90 -21.54 -13.68 -26.50
N HIS A 91 -20.24 -13.46 -26.34
CA HIS A 91 -19.59 -12.21 -26.72
C HIS A 91 -18.55 -12.46 -27.82
N ARG A 92 -18.91 -12.33 -29.10
CA ARG A 92 -17.91 -12.27 -30.19
C ARG A 92 -16.92 -11.10 -30.06
N ASP A 93 -17.24 -10.12 -29.20
CA ASP A 93 -16.35 -9.04 -28.75
C ASP A 93 -15.74 -9.29 -27.35
N PHE A 94 -15.69 -10.54 -26.87
CA PHE A 94 -15.12 -10.87 -25.54
C PHE A 94 -13.63 -10.53 -25.43
N MET A 95 -12.93 -10.27 -26.53
CA MET A 95 -11.59 -9.68 -26.51
C MET A 95 -11.60 -8.21 -26.03
N GLN A 96 -12.66 -7.44 -26.33
CA GLN A 96 -12.87 -6.09 -25.80
C GLN A 96 -13.35 -6.13 -24.34
N VAL A 97 -14.15 -7.14 -23.96
CA VAL A 97 -14.52 -7.37 -22.55
C VAL A 97 -13.35 -7.92 -21.74
N ARG A 98 -12.46 -8.78 -22.28
CA ARG A 98 -11.15 -9.08 -21.67
C ARG A 98 -10.29 -7.84 -21.54
N SER A 99 -10.48 -6.82 -22.39
CA SER A 99 -9.85 -5.49 -22.25
C SER A 99 -10.57 -4.57 -21.26
N PHE A 100 -11.81 -4.86 -20.85
CA PHE A 100 -12.53 -4.18 -19.77
C PHE A 100 -12.30 -4.87 -18.41
N ILE A 101 -12.20 -6.21 -18.45
CA ILE A 101 -11.70 -7.15 -17.45
C ILE A 101 -10.15 -7.21 -17.50
N LYS A 102 -9.48 -6.37 -18.30
CA LYS A 102 -8.18 -5.74 -17.93
C LYS A 102 -8.46 -4.75 -16.79
N TYR A 103 -9.10 -5.28 -15.76
CA TYR A 103 -8.99 -5.02 -14.34
C TYR A 103 -7.96 -3.93 -14.05
N GLN A 104 -8.43 -2.68 -14.07
CA GLN A 104 -7.77 -1.55 -13.41
C GLN A 104 -6.26 -1.45 -13.69
N GLN A 105 -5.79 -1.45 -14.95
CA GLN A 105 -4.44 -1.18 -15.52
C GLN A 105 -3.18 -1.14 -14.60
N GLY A 106 -3.14 -1.88 -13.50
CA GLY A 106 -2.35 -1.50 -12.34
C GLY A 106 -2.45 -2.49 -11.19
N PHE A 107 -3.62 -3.10 -11.00
CA PHE A 107 -3.73 -4.26 -10.11
C PHE A 107 -2.90 -5.44 -10.59
N HIS A 108 -2.71 -5.63 -11.89
CA HIS A 108 -1.78 -6.64 -12.40
C HIS A 108 -0.33 -6.34 -11.96
N GLU A 109 0.08 -5.07 -11.99
CA GLU A 109 1.41 -4.66 -11.54
C GLU A 109 1.57 -4.87 -10.03
N MET A 110 0.55 -4.50 -9.24
CA MET A 110 0.53 -4.75 -7.80
C MET A 110 0.59 -6.24 -7.49
N LEU A 111 -0.14 -7.07 -8.24
CA LEU A 111 -0.21 -8.51 -8.06
C LEU A 111 1.18 -9.18 -8.20
N LEU A 112 2.05 -8.68 -9.08
CA LEU A 112 3.42 -9.19 -9.21
C LEU A 112 4.20 -9.11 -7.89
N LEU A 113 4.00 -8.06 -7.10
CA LEU A 113 4.64 -7.94 -5.79
C LEU A 113 4.09 -8.94 -4.77
N PHE A 114 2.83 -9.37 -4.91
CA PHE A 114 2.29 -10.45 -4.07
C PHE A 114 2.78 -11.82 -4.51
N GLN A 115 2.97 -12.05 -5.81
CA GLN A 115 3.56 -13.29 -6.34
C GLN A 115 5.03 -13.46 -5.93
N LEU A 116 5.77 -12.36 -5.81
CA LEU A 116 7.13 -12.36 -5.27
C LEU A 116 7.16 -12.56 -3.75
N LEU A 117 6.10 -12.14 -3.06
CA LEU A 117 5.99 -12.24 -1.60
C LEU A 117 5.55 -13.64 -1.14
N VAL A 118 4.69 -14.31 -1.90
CA VAL A 118 4.09 -15.59 -1.50
C VAL A 118 4.07 -16.57 -2.67
N GLU A 119 4.51 -17.81 -2.42
CA GLU A 119 4.69 -18.83 -3.46
C GLU A 119 3.38 -19.43 -3.99
N LYS A 120 2.37 -19.59 -3.12
CA LYS A 120 1.15 -20.31 -3.48
C LYS A 120 0.07 -19.38 -4.03
N GLU A 121 -0.47 -19.71 -5.20
CA GLU A 121 -1.46 -18.88 -5.91
C GLU A 121 -2.70 -18.53 -5.09
N HIS A 122 -3.25 -19.49 -4.33
CA HIS A 122 -4.40 -19.24 -3.45
C HIS A 122 -4.07 -18.24 -2.34
N GLU A 123 -2.84 -18.28 -1.81
CA GLU A 123 -2.41 -17.32 -0.79
C GLU A 123 -2.23 -15.93 -1.41
N VAL A 124 -1.64 -15.83 -2.60
CA VAL A 124 -1.54 -14.58 -3.38
C VAL A 124 -2.91 -13.94 -3.59
N TYR A 125 -3.89 -14.72 -4.08
CA TYR A 125 -5.25 -14.25 -4.34
C TYR A 125 -5.90 -13.64 -3.08
N TRP A 126 -5.93 -14.41 -2.00
CA TRP A 126 -6.58 -13.97 -0.77
C TRP A 126 -5.83 -12.82 -0.09
N LEU A 127 -4.49 -12.88 -0.05
CA LEU A 127 -3.69 -11.81 0.54
C LEU A 127 -3.89 -10.50 -0.21
N PHE A 128 -3.93 -10.54 -1.54
CA PHE A 128 -4.23 -9.37 -2.36
C PHE A 128 -5.66 -8.85 -2.14
N GLN A 129 -6.64 -9.75 -2.00
CA GLN A 129 -8.02 -9.36 -1.69
C GLN A 129 -8.13 -8.65 -0.33
N PHE A 130 -7.53 -9.22 0.73
CA PHE A 130 -7.51 -8.58 2.06
C PHE A 130 -6.75 -7.25 2.04
N PHE A 131 -5.67 -7.18 1.29
CA PHE A 131 -4.94 -5.95 1.08
C PHE A 131 -5.84 -4.86 0.47
N LEU A 132 -6.51 -5.14 -0.66
CA LEU A 132 -7.38 -4.17 -1.33
C LEU A 132 -8.55 -3.74 -0.44
N GLN A 133 -9.15 -4.65 0.32
CA GLN A 133 -10.20 -4.33 1.29
C GLN A 133 -9.68 -3.37 2.36
N LYS A 134 -8.47 -3.61 2.86
CA LYS A 134 -7.88 -2.78 3.93
C LYS A 134 -7.38 -1.42 3.44
N THR A 135 -7.03 -1.32 2.17
CA THR A 135 -6.50 -0.10 1.54
C THR A 135 -7.48 0.53 0.55
N GLU A 136 -8.78 0.20 0.62
CA GLU A 136 -9.78 0.66 -0.35
C GLU A 136 -9.93 2.19 -0.39
N HIS A 137 -9.79 2.85 0.76
CA HIS A 137 -9.82 4.31 0.87
C HIS A 137 -8.57 4.97 0.30
N SER A 138 -7.57 4.17 -0.08
CA SER A 138 -6.32 4.61 -0.67
C SER A 138 -6.28 4.37 -2.18
N CYS A 139 -6.19 3.10 -2.60
CA CYS A 139 -5.79 2.73 -3.97
C CYS A 139 -6.93 2.28 -4.88
N VAL A 140 -8.15 2.06 -4.35
CA VAL A 140 -9.29 1.67 -5.19
C VAL A 140 -9.87 2.91 -5.88
N VAL A 141 -9.83 2.93 -7.21
CA VAL A 141 -10.15 4.10 -8.04
C VAL A 141 -11.51 4.72 -7.72
N ASN A 142 -12.54 3.87 -7.63
CA ASN A 142 -13.92 4.29 -7.42
C ASN A 142 -14.26 4.60 -5.94
N ILE A 143 -13.30 4.45 -5.02
CA ILE A 143 -13.53 4.61 -3.57
C ILE A 143 -12.59 5.67 -2.99
N GLY A 144 -11.28 5.46 -3.13
CA GLY A 144 -10.23 6.19 -2.42
C GLY A 144 -9.51 7.22 -3.28
N VAL A 145 -9.12 6.87 -4.50
CA VAL A 145 -8.15 7.65 -5.30
C VAL A 145 -8.65 9.08 -5.53
N GLY A 146 -9.89 9.26 -5.98
CA GLY A 146 -10.46 10.59 -6.21
C GLY A 146 -10.50 11.46 -4.94
N LYS A 147 -10.85 10.86 -3.79
CA LYS A 147 -10.88 11.56 -2.49
C LYS A 147 -9.48 11.98 -2.05
N ASN A 148 -8.47 11.12 -2.26
CA ASN A 148 -7.09 11.43 -1.91
C ASN A 148 -6.51 12.56 -2.76
N LEU A 149 -6.86 12.64 -4.05
CA LEU A 149 -6.46 13.75 -4.92
C LEU A 149 -7.07 15.08 -4.47
N ILE A 150 -8.35 15.08 -4.08
CA ILE A 150 -9.02 16.27 -3.50
C ILE A 150 -8.33 16.68 -2.19
N MET A 151 -8.04 15.71 -1.32
CA MET A 151 -7.37 15.97 -0.05
C MET A 151 -5.94 16.50 -0.25
N LEU A 152 -5.20 15.97 -1.22
CA LEU A 152 -3.87 16.46 -1.56
C LEU A 152 -3.89 17.92 -1.99
N LYS A 153 -4.87 18.33 -2.82
CA LYS A 153 -5.06 19.74 -3.17
C LYS A 153 -5.30 20.61 -1.94
N ALA A 154 -6.17 20.17 -1.03
CA ALA A 154 -6.47 20.90 0.19
C ALA A 154 -5.23 21.03 1.11
N VAL A 155 -4.44 19.96 1.24
CA VAL A 155 -3.18 19.96 2.00
C VAL A 155 -2.16 20.92 1.38
N ILE A 156 -1.97 20.90 0.06
CA ILE A 156 -1.07 21.83 -0.62
C ILE A 156 -1.52 23.28 -0.40
N ALA A 157 -2.80 23.58 -0.58
CA ALA A 157 -3.36 24.91 -0.38
C ALA A 157 -3.18 25.44 1.05
N PHE A 158 -3.32 24.55 2.04
CA PHE A 158 -3.18 24.91 3.45
C PHE A 158 -1.72 25.05 3.89
N MET A 159 -0.87 24.09 3.53
CA MET A 159 0.52 24.04 4.00
C MET A 159 1.44 24.98 3.23
N ASP A 160 1.15 25.25 1.96
CA ASP A 160 2.03 25.99 1.06
C ASP A 160 1.24 26.82 0.02
N PRO A 161 0.63 27.94 0.44
CA PRO A 161 -0.20 28.76 -0.44
C PRO A 161 0.54 29.31 -1.67
N ILE A 162 1.86 29.50 -1.58
CA ILE A 162 2.69 29.97 -2.70
C ILE A 162 2.75 28.90 -3.77
N PHE A 163 3.07 27.66 -3.39
CA PHE A 163 3.10 26.54 -4.33
C PHE A 163 1.70 26.24 -4.86
N ALA A 164 0.66 26.30 -4.02
CA ALA A 164 -0.72 26.14 -4.45
C ALA A 164 -1.10 27.14 -5.55
N LYS A 165 -0.78 28.44 -5.35
CA LYS A 165 -1.02 29.48 -6.34
C LYS A 165 -0.22 29.28 -7.63
N HIS A 166 0.98 28.73 -7.55
CA HIS A 166 1.76 28.37 -8.74
C HIS A 166 1.11 27.26 -9.55
N LEU A 167 0.49 26.29 -8.87
CA LEU A 167 -0.25 25.20 -9.49
C LEU A 167 -1.63 25.65 -9.99
N GLU A 168 -2.20 26.73 -9.44
CA GLU A 168 -3.44 27.33 -9.94
C GLU A 168 -3.25 27.85 -11.37
N GLY A 169 -4.07 27.33 -12.30
CA GLY A 169 -3.98 27.66 -13.72
C GLY A 169 -3.01 26.78 -14.53
N LYS A 170 -2.13 26.02 -13.88
CA LYS A 170 -1.29 24.99 -14.54
C LYS A 170 -2.09 23.68 -14.56
N SER A 171 -2.58 23.34 -15.74
CA SER A 171 -3.63 22.33 -15.89
C SER A 171 -3.22 20.97 -15.31
N ARG A 172 -4.16 20.31 -14.62
CA ARG A 172 -4.19 18.88 -14.26
C ARG A 172 -3.00 18.30 -13.48
N VAL A 173 -1.99 19.05 -13.06
CA VAL A 173 -0.81 18.52 -12.32
C VAL A 173 -1.22 17.54 -11.21
N VAL A 174 -2.07 17.96 -10.28
CA VAL A 174 -2.50 17.08 -9.18
C VAL A 174 -3.34 15.91 -9.70
N GLN A 175 -4.22 16.10 -10.68
CA GLN A 175 -4.97 14.99 -11.29
C GLN A 175 -4.06 13.98 -11.99
N SER A 176 -2.95 14.43 -12.57
CA SER A 176 -1.96 13.58 -13.22
C SER A 176 -1.12 12.77 -12.23
N LEU A 177 -1.21 13.05 -10.92
CA LEU A 177 -0.67 12.19 -9.85
C LEU A 177 -1.58 11.00 -9.52
N PHE A 178 -2.68 10.80 -10.26
CA PHE A 178 -3.56 9.64 -10.14
C PHE A 178 -2.80 8.29 -10.05
N PRO A 179 -1.75 8.01 -10.86
CA PRO A 179 -1.01 6.75 -10.79
C PRO A 179 -0.36 6.49 -9.43
N TRP A 180 0.07 7.53 -8.70
CA TRP A 180 0.65 7.36 -7.37
C TRP A 180 -0.33 6.70 -6.40
N PHE A 181 -1.58 7.12 -6.42
CA PHE A 181 -2.60 6.54 -5.55
C PHE A 181 -3.13 5.21 -6.08
N CYS A 182 -3.41 5.14 -7.40
CA CYS A 182 -3.97 3.94 -8.03
C CYS A 182 -3.02 2.73 -7.94
N LEU A 183 -1.72 2.94 -8.17
CA LEU A 183 -0.68 1.92 -8.05
C LEU A 183 -0.05 1.88 -6.65
N PHE A 184 -0.64 2.60 -5.71
CA PHE A 184 -0.20 2.67 -4.32
C PHE A 184 1.30 2.93 -4.17
N PHE A 185 1.82 3.86 -4.97
CA PHE A 185 3.21 4.32 -5.02
C PHE A 185 4.20 3.25 -5.47
N GLN A 186 3.75 2.14 -6.06
CA GLN A 186 4.63 1.07 -6.54
C GLN A 186 5.69 1.56 -7.52
N GLN A 187 5.29 2.38 -8.49
CA GLN A 187 6.21 2.86 -9.53
C GLN A 187 7.14 3.99 -9.04
N VAL A 188 6.95 4.47 -7.81
CA VAL A 188 7.76 5.56 -7.23
C VAL A 188 9.15 5.10 -6.82
N PHE A 189 9.26 3.85 -6.35
CA PHE A 189 10.50 3.35 -5.78
C PHE A 189 11.21 2.39 -6.74
N LYS A 190 12.55 2.40 -6.66
CA LYS A 190 13.40 1.56 -7.52
C LYS A 190 13.46 0.10 -7.05
N SER A 191 13.27 -0.13 -5.74
CA SER A 191 13.38 -1.46 -5.13
C SER A 191 12.02 -1.94 -4.64
N PHE A 192 11.74 -3.23 -4.80
CA PHE A 192 10.55 -3.87 -4.23
C PHE A 192 10.54 -3.80 -2.70
N ASP A 193 11.72 -3.85 -2.06
CA ASP A 193 11.82 -3.69 -0.60
C ASP A 193 11.32 -2.33 -0.12
N ASP A 194 11.58 -1.27 -0.87
CA ASP A 194 11.08 0.07 -0.53
C ASP A 194 9.56 0.16 -0.68
N VAL A 195 9.01 -0.47 -1.74
CA VAL A 195 7.56 -0.53 -1.95
C VAL A 195 6.88 -1.31 -0.84
N TRP A 196 7.35 -2.53 -0.54
CA TRP A 196 6.82 -3.33 0.55
C TRP A 196 6.94 -2.60 1.89
N ARG A 197 8.07 -1.94 2.14
CA ARG A 197 8.27 -1.18 3.38
C ARG A 197 7.27 -0.04 3.53
N LEU A 198 6.95 0.66 2.44
CA LEU A 198 5.93 1.71 2.45
C LEU A 198 4.53 1.10 2.70
N TRP A 199 4.20 -0.01 2.04
CA TRP A 199 2.91 -0.67 2.20
C TRP A 199 2.70 -1.22 3.61
N GLU A 200 3.76 -1.73 4.25
CA GLU A 200 3.76 -2.09 5.67
C GLU A 200 3.33 -0.91 6.55
N VAL A 201 3.82 0.30 6.28
CA VAL A 201 3.39 1.52 7.00
C VAL A 201 1.91 1.80 6.76
N PHE A 202 1.47 1.76 5.51
CA PHE A 202 0.08 2.05 5.16
C PHE A 202 -0.91 1.03 5.75
N LEU A 203 -0.55 -0.26 5.77
CA LEU A 203 -1.39 -1.32 6.34
C LEU A 203 -1.57 -1.18 7.86
N MET A 204 -0.63 -0.53 8.54
CA MET A 204 -0.76 -0.23 9.97
C MET A 204 -1.78 0.89 10.24
N GLY A 205 -2.08 1.74 9.26
CA GLY A 205 -2.99 2.88 9.41
C GLY A 205 -2.45 4.01 10.30
N MET A 206 -1.14 4.01 10.57
CA MET A 206 -0.45 4.99 11.41
C MET A 206 0.40 5.93 10.55
N PRO A 207 0.59 7.20 10.97
CA PRO A 207 -0.04 7.87 12.11
C PRO A 207 -1.51 8.26 11.89
N CYS A 208 -2.00 8.21 10.66
CA CYS A 208 -3.38 8.58 10.34
C CYS A 208 -3.91 7.79 9.14
N ARG A 209 -5.25 7.75 8.99
CA ARG A 209 -5.95 6.96 7.97
C ARG A 209 -5.53 7.29 6.53
N ASN A 210 -5.24 8.56 6.24
CA ASN A 210 -4.91 9.05 4.90
C ASN A 210 -3.42 9.42 4.77
N PHE A 211 -2.54 8.71 5.47
CA PHE A 211 -1.11 8.99 5.48
C PHE A 211 -0.48 9.01 4.07
N GLN A 212 -1.02 8.24 3.12
CA GLN A 212 -0.61 8.28 1.72
C GLN A 212 -0.71 9.68 1.07
N VAL A 213 -1.63 10.54 1.53
CA VAL A 213 -1.73 11.93 1.05
C VAL A 213 -0.56 12.76 1.54
N ILE A 214 -0.12 12.53 2.79
CA ILE A 214 1.04 13.18 3.37
C ILE A 214 2.32 12.72 2.66
N VAL A 215 2.42 11.43 2.31
CA VAL A 215 3.54 10.90 1.50
C VAL A 215 3.59 11.60 0.14
N ALA A 216 2.47 11.69 -0.58
CA ALA A 216 2.41 12.41 -1.85
C ALA A 216 2.80 13.88 -1.72
N TYR A 217 2.30 14.58 -0.70
CA TYR A 217 2.68 15.97 -0.44
C TYR A 217 4.19 16.11 -0.17
N THR A 218 4.76 15.20 0.64
CA THR A 218 6.20 15.21 0.96
C THR A 218 7.05 15.01 -0.30
N MET A 219 6.63 14.10 -1.19
CA MET A 219 7.30 13.91 -2.48
C MET A 219 7.26 15.16 -3.35
N LEU A 220 6.10 15.83 -3.44
CA LEU A 220 5.99 17.11 -4.16
C LEU A 220 6.87 18.20 -3.54
N GLN A 221 6.96 18.25 -2.22
CA GLN A 221 7.83 19.21 -1.53
C GLN A 221 9.31 19.01 -1.86
N SER A 222 9.74 17.78 -2.15
CA SER A 222 11.15 17.52 -2.53
C SER A 222 11.57 18.13 -3.86
N VAL A 223 10.61 18.38 -4.78
CA VAL A 223 10.84 18.99 -6.11
C VAL A 223 10.32 20.42 -6.22
N ARG A 224 9.68 20.91 -5.15
CA ARG A 224 8.98 22.21 -5.10
C ARG A 224 9.87 23.39 -5.49
N ASP A 225 11.06 23.50 -4.90
CA ASP A 225 11.92 24.66 -5.13
C ASP A 225 12.43 24.72 -6.56
N GLN A 226 12.69 23.56 -7.18
CA GLN A 226 13.01 23.47 -8.60
C GLN A 226 11.83 23.93 -9.47
N ILE A 227 10.63 23.45 -9.18
CA ILE A 227 9.40 23.82 -9.91
C ILE A 227 9.13 25.33 -9.85
N LEU A 228 9.33 25.95 -8.69
CA LEU A 228 9.10 27.38 -8.51
C LEU A 228 10.19 28.22 -9.17
N HIS A 229 11.46 27.84 -9.01
CA HIS A 229 12.59 28.58 -9.56
C HIS A 229 12.57 28.58 -11.10
N GLU A 230 12.29 27.44 -11.72
CA GLU A 230 12.25 27.30 -13.18
C GLU A 230 10.90 27.74 -13.78
N ASN A 231 9.93 28.13 -12.95
CA ASN A 231 8.56 28.45 -13.34
C ASN A 231 7.91 27.38 -14.25
N MET A 232 8.15 26.10 -13.94
CA MET A 232 7.73 24.96 -14.74
C MET A 232 6.23 24.95 -15.03
N ASP A 233 5.86 24.50 -16.21
CA ASP A 233 4.46 24.30 -16.60
C ASP A 233 3.93 22.93 -16.14
N GLY A 234 2.69 22.60 -16.52
CA GLY A 234 2.05 21.36 -16.07
C GLY A 234 2.77 20.08 -16.48
N ASP A 235 3.36 20.05 -17.68
CA ASP A 235 4.00 18.85 -18.21
C ASP A 235 5.42 18.69 -17.64
N ASP A 236 6.17 19.79 -17.51
CA ASP A 236 7.49 19.81 -16.86
C ASP A 236 7.42 19.38 -15.39
N ILE A 237 6.40 19.86 -14.66
CA ILE A 237 6.17 19.44 -13.26
C ILE A 237 5.95 17.93 -13.18
N LEU A 238 5.22 17.34 -14.13
CA LEU A 238 5.00 15.90 -14.14
C LEU A 238 6.29 15.15 -14.42
N MET A 239 7.13 15.64 -15.32
CA MET A 239 8.41 15.02 -15.63
C MET A 239 9.35 14.98 -14.42
N VAL A 240 9.43 16.08 -13.65
CA VAL A 240 10.28 16.12 -12.44
C VAL A 240 9.65 15.45 -11.22
N SER A 241 8.32 15.41 -11.16
CA SER A 241 7.60 14.69 -10.11
C SER A 241 7.57 13.18 -10.38
N GLN A 242 7.61 12.76 -11.64
CA GLN A 242 7.70 11.35 -11.98
C GLN A 242 9.06 10.80 -11.55
N PRO A 243 9.16 9.51 -11.19
CA PRO A 243 10.36 8.89 -10.65
C PRO A 243 11.40 8.58 -11.75
N ALA A 244 11.68 9.52 -12.65
CA ALA A 244 12.75 9.43 -13.61
C ALA A 244 13.89 10.36 -13.16
N ARG A 245 14.77 9.78 -12.34
CA ARG A 245 16.06 10.32 -11.84
C ARG A 245 15.99 10.87 -10.42
N SER A 246 16.49 10.02 -9.52
CA SER A 246 17.19 10.39 -8.29
C SER A 246 16.51 11.43 -7.41
N LEU A 247 15.77 10.96 -6.41
CA LEU A 247 15.91 11.34 -4.99
C LEU A 247 14.68 10.78 -4.26
N VAL A 248 14.82 10.51 -2.97
CA VAL A 248 13.84 9.87 -2.07
C VAL A 248 14.01 8.36 -1.98
N LEU A 249 15.01 7.93 -1.22
CA LEU A 249 14.97 6.60 -0.61
C LEU A 249 13.80 6.56 0.38
N ALA A 250 13.22 5.39 0.62
CA ALA A 250 12.19 5.27 1.65
C ALA A 250 12.71 5.81 3.01
N SER A 251 14.01 5.61 3.29
CA SER A 251 14.71 6.20 4.44
C SER A 251 14.73 7.72 4.52
N ASP A 252 14.42 8.44 3.44
CA ASP A 252 14.33 9.91 3.35
C ASP A 252 12.90 10.43 3.49
N LEU A 253 11.88 9.58 3.28
CA LEU A 253 10.48 9.83 3.69
C LEU A 253 10.26 9.55 5.18
N PHE A 254 11.00 8.59 5.72
CA PHE A 254 10.93 8.15 7.11
C PHE A 254 11.65 9.04 8.17
N PRO A 255 12.56 10.00 7.89
CA PRO A 255 13.02 10.98 8.87
C PRO A 255 11.89 11.96 9.23
N SER A 256 10.92 12.16 8.35
CA SER A 256 9.67 12.90 8.62
C SER A 256 8.80 12.18 9.66
N LEU A 257 8.92 10.85 9.76
CA LEU A 257 8.27 10.07 10.83
C LEU A 257 8.99 10.18 12.18
N THR A 258 10.22 10.71 12.24
CA THR A 258 10.79 11.16 13.52
C THR A 258 10.09 12.41 14.07
N PHE A 259 9.42 13.21 13.23
CA PHE A 259 8.54 14.29 13.69
C PHE A 259 7.27 13.72 14.36
N VAL A 260 6.74 12.63 13.83
CA VAL A 260 5.63 11.86 14.43
C VAL A 260 6.05 11.16 15.74
N LYS A 261 7.33 10.83 15.91
CA LYS A 261 7.86 10.36 17.21
C LYS A 261 7.98 11.48 18.27
N ARG A 262 7.92 12.76 17.89
CA ARG A 262 8.03 13.91 18.81
C ARG A 262 6.68 14.48 19.24
N SER A 263 5.60 14.14 18.56
CA SER A 263 4.25 14.42 19.05
C SER A 263 3.80 13.26 19.93
N HIS A 264 3.90 13.45 21.25
CA HIS A 264 3.14 12.69 22.24
C HIS A 264 1.64 12.86 21.95
N PHE A 265 1.10 12.10 21.00
CA PHE A 265 -0.32 11.93 20.86
C PHE A 265 -0.79 10.96 21.94
N ASN A 266 -1.27 11.52 23.05
CA ASN A 266 -2.23 10.84 23.91
C ASN A 266 -3.43 10.48 23.03
N VAL A 267 -3.51 9.22 22.60
CA VAL A 267 -4.69 8.67 21.95
C VAL A 267 -5.71 8.39 23.05
N PRO A 268 -6.89 9.03 23.07
CA PRO A 268 -7.96 8.60 23.96
C PRO A 268 -8.41 7.21 23.49
N SER A 269 -8.36 6.25 24.40
CA SER A 269 -8.97 4.94 24.23
C SER A 269 -10.47 5.11 24.00
N TYR A 270 -10.93 4.86 22.78
CA TYR A 270 -12.35 4.65 22.51
C TYR A 270 -12.61 3.14 22.55
N ASN A 271 -13.32 2.72 23.60
CA ASN A 271 -14.03 1.46 23.62
C ASN A 271 -15.16 1.53 22.59
N PHE A 272 -15.19 0.59 21.65
CA PHE A 272 -16.31 -0.32 21.30
C PHE A 272 -15.92 -1.14 20.07
#